data_AF-A0A817D535-F1
#
_entry.id   AF-A0A817D535-F1
#
_cell.length_a   1.000
_cell.length_b   1.000
_cell.length_c   1.000
_cell.angle_alpha   90.00
_cell.angle_beta   90.00
_cell.angle_gamma   90.00
#
_symmetry.space_group_name_H-M   'P 1'
#
loop_
_entity.id
_entity.type
_entity.pdbx_description
1 polymer ?
#
loop_
_entity_poly.entity_id
_entity_poly.type
_entity_poly.pdbx_seq_one_letter_code
_entity_poly.pdbx_strand_id
1 'polypeptide(L)'
;MTDGEITNVNEVLDLCRSMAISTRIFSFGLGHSPSRSLVKGLARATNGRFVFIPSNTSVDIHVGEQLQRALQSCITGIEVKWSLDTTVISAPTKIPPVYANDRLIVYALANNPMFVVDHNSSVELYNDKSRLGEAKIDCIPNVSMNGTIARLAAKALILELQHSKLPSSIKKNNSGSLQSQFQEDKPSATPSASSI
;
A
#
# COMPACT_ATOMS: atom_id res chain seq x y z
N MET A 1 3.30 -18.19 -1.64
CA MET A 1 4.48 -18.66 -0.88
C MET A 1 5.66 -18.55 -1.81
N THR A 2 6.76 -17.93 -1.38
CA THR A 2 7.95 -17.76 -2.23
C THR A 2 9.23 -17.98 -1.41
N ASP A 3 10.22 -18.58 -2.05
CA ASP A 3 11.59 -18.78 -1.59
C ASP A 3 12.61 -18.02 -2.48
N GLY A 4 12.15 -17.25 -3.48
CA GLY A 4 12.99 -16.54 -4.45
C GLY A 4 12.50 -15.14 -4.85
N GLU A 5 13.20 -14.52 -5.80
CA GLU A 5 12.94 -13.16 -6.31
C GLU A 5 12.24 -13.15 -7.67
N ILE A 6 11.55 -12.05 -7.98
CA ILE A 6 10.97 -11.77 -9.30
C ILE A 6 11.48 -10.42 -9.81
N THR A 7 11.54 -10.25 -11.12
CA THR A 7 12.06 -9.02 -11.75
C THR A 7 11.02 -7.90 -11.83
N ASN A 8 9.72 -8.22 -11.83
CA ASN A 8 8.59 -7.32 -12.04
C ASN A 8 7.79 -7.05 -10.75
N VAL A 9 8.48 -6.77 -9.64
CA VAL A 9 7.84 -6.59 -8.33
C VAL A 9 6.80 -5.47 -8.35
N ASN A 10 7.11 -4.33 -8.98
CA ASN A 10 6.22 -3.16 -8.96
C ASN A 10 4.91 -3.43 -9.68
N GLU A 11 4.96 -4.05 -10.86
CA GLU A 11 3.79 -4.39 -11.67
C GLU A 11 2.86 -5.36 -10.93
N VAL A 12 3.44 -6.36 -10.26
CA VAL A 12 2.69 -7.30 -9.42
C VAL A 12 2.03 -6.57 -8.25
N LEU A 13 2.73 -5.67 -7.59
CA LEU A 13 2.18 -4.90 -6.47
C LEU A 13 1.08 -3.94 -6.92
N ASP A 14 1.20 -3.31 -8.09
CA ASP A 14 0.18 -2.44 -8.66
C ASP A 14 -1.10 -3.21 -8.98
N LEU A 15 -0.98 -4.40 -9.58
CA LEU A 15 -2.11 -5.30 -9.78
C LEU A 15 -2.75 -5.72 -8.44
N CYS A 16 -1.94 -6.02 -7.43
CA CYS A 16 -2.46 -6.35 -6.11
C CYS A 16 -3.24 -5.18 -5.49
N ARG A 17 -2.75 -3.94 -5.62
CA ARG A 17 -3.43 -2.73 -5.13
C ARG A 17 -4.79 -2.52 -5.80
N SER A 18 -4.93 -2.85 -7.09
CA SER A 18 -6.22 -2.69 -7.79
C SER A 18 -7.30 -3.66 -7.28
N MET A 19 -6.89 -4.77 -6.65
CA MET A 19 -7.80 -5.77 -6.07
C MET A 19 -7.97 -5.64 -4.55
N ALA A 20 -7.38 -4.62 -3.91
CA ALA A 20 -7.27 -4.51 -2.45
C ALA A 20 -8.59 -4.46 -1.67
N ILE A 21 -9.70 -4.17 -2.37
CA ILE A 21 -11.05 -4.14 -1.80
C ILE A 21 -11.69 -5.53 -1.78
N SER A 22 -11.45 -6.36 -2.80
CA SER A 22 -12.08 -7.68 -2.96
C SER A 22 -11.21 -8.84 -2.48
N THR A 23 -9.89 -8.64 -2.45
CA THR A 23 -8.93 -9.73 -2.31
C THR A 23 -7.89 -9.40 -1.26
N ARG A 24 -7.63 -10.35 -0.36
CA ARG A 24 -6.49 -10.33 0.57
C ARG A 24 -5.46 -11.37 0.20
N ILE A 25 -4.19 -11.01 0.29
CA ILE A 25 -3.08 -11.95 0.08
C ILE A 25 -2.35 -12.18 1.40
N PHE A 26 -2.34 -13.46 1.79
CA PHE A 26 -1.55 -13.95 2.91
C PHE A 26 -0.25 -14.56 2.37
N SER A 27 0.86 -13.84 2.54
CA SER A 27 2.13 -14.19 1.93
C SER A 27 3.08 -14.86 2.93
N PHE A 28 3.81 -15.86 2.43
CA PHE A 28 4.78 -16.63 3.19
C PHE A 28 6.14 -16.53 2.52
N GLY A 29 7.16 -16.08 3.25
CA GLY A 29 8.55 -16.16 2.84
C GLY A 29 9.24 -17.32 3.56
N LEU A 30 9.72 -18.32 2.83
CA LEU A 30 10.33 -19.51 3.42
C LEU A 30 11.85 -19.42 3.45
N GLY A 31 12.45 -19.93 4.53
CA GLY A 31 13.88 -20.15 4.64
C GLY A 31 14.72 -18.87 4.77
N HIS A 32 15.95 -18.93 4.28
CA HIS A 32 16.99 -17.94 4.59
C HIS A 32 16.91 -16.68 3.74
N SER A 33 16.46 -16.79 2.47
CA SER A 33 16.55 -15.70 1.50
C SER A 33 15.27 -15.46 0.68
N PRO A 34 14.06 -15.47 1.25
CA PRO A 34 12.86 -15.10 0.49
C PRO A 34 12.87 -13.60 0.18
N SER A 35 12.29 -13.21 -0.96
CA SER A 35 12.14 -11.81 -1.34
C SER A 35 11.26 -11.05 -0.32
N ARG A 36 11.91 -10.34 0.62
CA ARG A 36 11.21 -9.66 1.73
C ARG A 36 10.34 -8.50 1.25
N SER A 37 10.80 -7.78 0.22
CA SER A 37 10.06 -6.68 -0.40
C SER A 37 8.77 -7.18 -1.04
N LEU A 38 8.83 -8.28 -1.80
CA LEU A 38 7.66 -8.90 -2.42
C LEU A 38 6.69 -9.45 -1.38
N VAL A 39 7.17 -10.27 -0.44
CA VAL A 39 6.33 -10.90 0.59
C VAL A 39 5.60 -9.82 1.40
N LYS A 40 6.30 -8.80 1.89
CA LYS A 40 5.67 -7.70 2.62
C LYS A 40 4.77 -6.86 1.72
N GLY A 41 5.18 -6.61 0.48
CA GLY A 41 4.46 -5.80 -0.49
C GLY A 41 3.09 -6.39 -0.80
N LEU A 42 3.02 -7.70 -1.10
CA LEU A 42 1.78 -8.40 -1.42
C LEU A 42 0.74 -8.28 -0.31
N ALA A 43 1.15 -8.55 0.93
CA ALA A 43 0.27 -8.44 2.08
C ALA A 43 -0.20 -7.00 2.30
N ARG A 44 0.70 -6.01 2.22
CA ARG A 44 0.35 -4.60 2.42
C ARG A 44 -0.55 -4.05 1.32
N ALA A 45 -0.32 -4.45 0.06
CA ALA A 45 -1.09 -4.00 -1.09
C ALA A 45 -2.55 -4.48 -1.04
N THR A 46 -2.84 -5.56 -0.32
CA THR A 46 -4.14 -6.23 -0.31
C THR A 46 -4.78 -6.31 1.08
N ASN A 47 -4.28 -5.54 2.06
CA ASN A 47 -4.76 -5.59 3.45
C ASN A 47 -4.70 -7.01 4.06
N GLY A 48 -3.76 -7.83 3.58
CA GLY A 48 -3.48 -9.16 4.11
C GLY A 48 -2.36 -9.15 5.15
N ARG A 49 -1.76 -10.32 5.38
CA ARG A 49 -0.69 -10.50 6.36
C ARG A 49 0.46 -11.30 5.76
N PHE A 50 1.68 -11.01 6.22
CA PHE A 50 2.85 -11.77 5.82
C PHE A 50 3.47 -12.48 7.03
N VAL A 51 4.08 -13.63 6.79
CA VAL A 51 4.92 -14.35 7.76
C VAL A 51 6.22 -14.80 7.07
N PHE A 52 7.33 -14.74 7.79
CA PHE A 52 8.59 -15.37 7.37
C PHE A 52 8.79 -16.61 8.23
N ILE A 53 8.92 -17.77 7.58
CA ILE A 53 9.04 -19.08 8.25
C ILE A 53 10.50 -19.56 8.08
N PRO A 54 11.27 -19.67 9.18
CA PRO A 54 12.60 -20.27 9.15
C PRO A 54 12.64 -21.71 8.60
N SER A 55 13.78 -22.14 8.06
CA SER A 55 13.92 -23.47 7.43
C SER A 55 13.70 -24.66 8.37
N ASN A 56 13.80 -24.46 9.69
CA ASN A 56 13.71 -25.51 10.71
C ASN A 56 12.42 -25.43 11.55
N THR A 57 11.42 -24.68 11.08
CA THR A 57 10.13 -24.52 11.77
C THR A 57 8.99 -25.15 10.99
N SER A 58 7.97 -25.59 11.72
CA SER A 58 6.80 -26.23 11.14
C SER A 58 5.91 -25.21 10.42
N VAL A 59 5.69 -25.43 9.12
CA VAL A 59 4.95 -24.50 8.25
C VAL A 59 3.45 -24.51 8.56
N ASP A 60 2.93 -25.67 8.97
CA ASP A 60 1.52 -25.92 9.28
C ASP A 60 0.95 -24.96 10.33
N ILE A 61 1.69 -24.67 11.42
CA ILE A 61 1.25 -23.74 12.46
C ILE A 61 0.98 -22.35 11.87
N HIS A 62 1.93 -21.83 11.11
CA HIS A 62 1.81 -20.50 10.49
C HIS A 62 0.73 -20.46 9.40
N VAL A 63 0.56 -21.54 8.66
CA VAL A 63 -0.54 -21.66 7.68
C VAL A 63 -1.89 -21.66 8.39
N GLY A 64 -2.03 -22.41 9.48
CA GLY A 64 -3.25 -22.45 10.29
C GLY A 64 -3.62 -21.07 10.85
N GLU A 65 -2.66 -20.35 11.43
CA GLU A 65 -2.87 -18.98 11.95
C GLU A 65 -3.33 -18.00 10.86
N GLN A 66 -2.68 -18.05 9.69
CA GLN A 66 -3.04 -17.16 8.58
C GLN A 66 -4.39 -17.54 7.97
N LEU A 67 -4.72 -18.83 7.89
CA LEU A 67 -6.02 -19.29 7.43
C LEU A 67 -7.13 -18.85 8.39
N GLN A 68 -6.91 -18.96 9.70
CA GLN A 68 -7.86 -18.47 10.70
C GLN A 68 -8.15 -16.97 10.50
N ARG A 69 -7.13 -16.17 10.17
CA ARG A 69 -7.28 -14.74 9.82
C ARG A 69 -7.97 -14.52 8.48
N ALA A 70 -7.66 -15.34 7.48
CA ALA A 70 -8.24 -15.27 6.15
C ALA A 70 -9.77 -15.50 6.16
N LEU A 71 -10.24 -16.35 7.08
CA LEU A 71 -11.66 -16.68 7.27
C LEU A 71 -12.43 -15.68 8.15
N GLN A 72 -11.76 -14.69 8.75
CA GLN A 72 -12.46 -13.67 9.52
C GLN A 72 -13.39 -12.85 8.62
N SER A 73 -14.60 -12.58 9.12
CA SER A 73 -15.55 -11.67 8.48
C SER A 73 -14.99 -10.25 8.45
N CYS A 74 -15.54 -9.42 7.55
CA CYS A 74 -15.12 -8.05 7.38
C CYS A 74 -16.27 -7.14 7.02
N ILE A 75 -16.08 -5.85 7.30
CA ILE A 75 -16.95 -4.78 6.85
C ILE A 75 -16.19 -4.00 5.79
N THR A 76 -16.81 -3.85 4.62
CA THR A 76 -16.34 -3.02 3.50
C THR A 76 -17.20 -1.75 3.40
N GLY A 77 -16.85 -0.82 2.50
CA GLY A 77 -17.66 0.39 2.29
C GLY A 77 -17.65 1.37 3.47
N ILE A 78 -16.59 1.32 4.28
CA ILE A 78 -16.48 2.17 5.47
C ILE A 78 -16.09 3.59 5.08
N GLU A 79 -16.77 4.56 5.65
CA GLU A 79 -16.48 5.98 5.49
C GLU A 79 -16.32 6.64 6.86
N VAL A 80 -15.36 7.57 6.97
CA VAL A 80 -15.16 8.39 8.17
C VAL A 80 -15.58 9.80 7.83
N LYS A 81 -16.56 10.32 8.58
CA LYS A 81 -17.03 11.69 8.45
C LYS A 81 -16.54 12.52 9.62
N TRP A 82 -15.88 13.62 9.31
CA TRP A 82 -15.35 14.57 10.28
C TRP A 82 -16.31 15.76 10.37
N SER A 83 -17.00 15.90 11.49
CA SER A 83 -17.85 17.06 11.78
C SER A 83 -17.02 18.05 12.59
N LEU A 84 -16.20 18.86 11.90
CA LEU A 84 -15.30 19.83 12.52
C LEU A 84 -15.38 21.16 11.75
N ASP A 85 -15.14 22.28 12.43
CA ASP A 85 -15.06 23.63 11.82
C ASP A 85 -13.70 23.87 11.14
N THR A 86 -13.19 22.84 10.45
CA THR A 86 -11.95 22.90 9.66
C THR A 86 -11.96 21.79 8.63
N THR A 87 -11.24 22.00 7.53
CA THR A 87 -10.90 20.91 6.62
C THR A 87 -9.86 20.00 7.26
N VAL A 88 -10.02 18.70 7.03
CA VAL A 88 -9.17 17.63 7.56
C VAL A 88 -8.69 16.77 6.41
N ILE A 89 -7.40 16.43 6.44
CA ILE A 89 -6.79 15.43 5.57
C ILE A 89 -6.55 14.19 6.41
N SER A 90 -7.13 13.06 6.03
CA SER A 90 -6.96 11.80 6.74
C SER A 90 -6.11 10.79 5.97
N ALA A 91 -5.40 9.95 6.74
CA ALA A 91 -4.69 8.77 6.23
C ALA A 91 -5.12 7.54 7.06
N PRO A 92 -5.68 6.48 6.43
CA PRO A 92 -5.93 6.38 4.99
C PRO A 92 -7.05 7.32 4.50
N THR A 93 -6.94 7.75 3.24
CA THR A 93 -7.93 8.56 2.52
C THR A 93 -9.14 7.71 2.12
N LYS A 94 -8.89 6.48 1.65
CA LYS A 94 -9.93 5.46 1.43
C LYS A 94 -9.79 4.40 2.50
N ILE A 95 -10.84 4.20 3.29
CA ILE A 95 -10.79 3.22 4.38
C ILE A 95 -10.75 1.81 3.78
N PRO A 96 -9.73 0.99 4.10
CA PRO A 96 -9.69 -0.39 3.65
C PRO A 96 -10.75 -1.24 4.38
N PRO A 97 -11.06 -2.45 3.89
CA PRO A 97 -11.89 -3.40 4.62
C PRO A 97 -11.39 -3.62 6.05
N VAL A 98 -12.30 -3.63 7.03
CA VAL A 98 -11.99 -3.84 8.45
C VAL A 98 -12.44 -5.24 8.85
N TYR A 99 -11.48 -6.05 9.27
CA TYR A 99 -11.70 -7.45 9.64
C TYR A 99 -11.95 -7.60 11.13
N ALA A 100 -12.74 -8.63 11.49
CA ALA A 100 -12.91 -8.99 12.89
C ALA A 100 -11.55 -9.22 13.56
N ASN A 101 -11.38 -8.69 14.77
CA ASN A 101 -10.16 -8.75 15.58
C ASN A 101 -8.94 -7.98 15.02
N ASP A 102 -9.10 -7.20 13.95
CA ASP A 102 -8.09 -6.24 13.50
C ASP A 102 -8.43 -4.82 13.97
N ARG A 103 -7.41 -3.96 14.00
CA ARG A 103 -7.53 -2.55 14.39
C ARG A 103 -7.32 -1.64 13.20
N LEU A 104 -8.30 -0.78 12.89
CA LEU A 104 -8.13 0.35 12.00
C LEU A 104 -7.62 1.56 12.79
N ILE A 105 -6.58 2.22 12.28
CA ILE A 105 -6.07 3.48 12.81
C ILE A 105 -6.15 4.50 11.68
N VAL A 106 -6.91 5.57 11.91
CA VAL A 106 -7.02 6.70 10.99
C VAL A 106 -6.36 7.91 11.66
N TYR A 107 -5.40 8.50 10.97
CA TYR A 107 -4.80 9.76 11.37
C TYR A 107 -5.47 10.89 10.61
N ALA A 108 -5.70 12.01 11.27
CA ALA A 108 -6.29 13.22 10.69
C ALA A 108 -5.39 14.42 10.97
N LEU A 109 -5.14 15.23 9.95
CA LEU A 109 -4.45 16.52 10.06
C LEU A 109 -5.46 17.62 9.73
N ALA A 110 -5.70 18.51 10.69
CA ALA A 110 -6.50 19.70 10.50
C ALA A 110 -5.66 20.81 9.83
N ASN A 111 -6.23 21.49 8.84
CA ASN A 111 -5.54 22.59 8.16
C ASN A 111 -5.45 23.85 9.02
N ASN A 112 -6.47 24.13 9.83
CA ASN A 112 -6.45 25.21 10.79
C ASN A 112 -6.11 24.65 12.18
N PRO A 113 -4.99 25.02 12.82
CA PRO A 113 -4.65 24.56 14.17
C PRO A 113 -5.48 25.24 15.28
N MET A 114 -6.18 26.32 14.97
CA MET A 114 -6.95 27.16 15.90
C MET A 114 -8.47 26.94 15.78
N PHE A 115 -8.90 25.83 15.17
CA PHE A 115 -10.33 25.54 15.03
C PHE A 115 -10.98 25.30 16.40
N VAL A 116 -12.23 25.73 16.52
CA VAL A 116 -12.98 25.57 17.76
C VAL A 116 -13.57 24.17 17.79
N VAL A 117 -13.32 23.46 18.88
CA VAL A 117 -14.02 22.22 19.21
C VAL A 117 -15.27 22.61 20.01
N ASP A 118 -16.43 22.36 19.44
CA ASP A 118 -17.73 22.61 20.04
C ASP A 118 -18.45 21.30 20.41
N HIS A 119 -19.67 21.41 20.93
CA HIS A 119 -20.51 20.26 21.32
C HIS A 119 -20.97 19.38 20.14
N ASN A 120 -20.81 19.88 18.91
CA ASN A 120 -21.16 19.19 17.67
C ASN A 120 -19.92 18.57 17.00
N SER A 121 -18.74 18.80 17.57
CA SER A 121 -17.48 18.27 17.05
C SER A 121 -17.40 16.77 17.25
N SER A 122 -17.52 16.01 16.17
CA SER A 122 -17.57 14.55 16.22
C SER A 122 -16.91 13.89 15.03
N VAL A 123 -16.54 12.63 15.23
CA VAL A 123 -16.08 11.71 14.20
C VAL A 123 -17.09 10.59 14.10
N GLU A 124 -17.66 10.43 12.93
CA GLU A 124 -18.67 9.41 12.67
C GLU A 124 -18.13 8.35 11.71
N LEU A 125 -18.42 7.09 12.01
CA LEU A 125 -18.11 5.96 11.16
C LEU A 125 -19.39 5.50 10.46
N TYR A 126 -19.36 5.39 9.15
CA TYR A 126 -20.47 4.94 8.32
C TYR A 126 -20.09 3.69 7.53
N ASN A 127 -21.10 2.88 7.21
CA ASN A 127 -21.04 1.90 6.15
C ASN A 127 -22.25 2.15 5.23
N ASP A 128 -21.97 2.52 3.98
CA ASP A 128 -22.95 3.05 3.04
C ASP A 128 -23.77 4.19 3.65
N LYS A 129 -25.03 3.91 4.04
CA LYS A 129 -25.95 4.90 4.64
C LYS A 129 -26.17 4.69 6.14
N SER A 130 -25.58 3.65 6.71
CA SER A 130 -25.79 3.26 8.10
C SER A 130 -24.66 3.77 8.97
N ARG A 131 -24.99 4.53 10.02
CA ARG A 131 -24.01 5.00 11.01
C ARG A 131 -23.62 3.83 11.92
N LEU A 132 -22.35 3.44 11.90
CA LEU A 132 -21.79 2.38 12.72
C LEU A 132 -21.40 2.86 14.13
N GLY A 133 -20.99 4.13 14.24
CA GLY A 133 -20.58 4.71 15.51
C GLY A 133 -20.28 6.19 15.42
N GLU A 134 -20.23 6.83 16.58
CA GLU A 134 -19.92 8.25 16.74
C GLU A 134 -18.97 8.41 17.94
N ALA A 135 -17.92 9.21 17.76
CA ALA A 135 -17.02 9.63 18.83
C ALA A 135 -17.04 11.15 18.91
N LYS A 136 -17.44 11.70 20.06
CA LYS A 136 -17.38 13.14 20.32
C LYS A 136 -15.95 13.56 20.62
N ILE A 137 -15.59 14.75 20.15
CA ILE A 137 -14.31 15.37 20.43
C ILE A 137 -14.56 16.42 21.50
N ASP A 138 -14.22 16.11 22.75
CA ASP A 138 -14.43 17.03 23.87
C ASP A 138 -13.30 18.05 23.98
N CYS A 139 -12.06 17.61 23.74
CA CYS A 139 -10.89 18.48 23.73
C CYS A 139 -9.78 17.87 22.87
N ILE A 140 -8.95 18.74 22.30
CA ILE A 140 -7.69 18.32 21.66
C ILE A 140 -6.59 18.74 22.64
N PRO A 141 -5.87 17.78 23.25
CA PRO A 141 -4.82 18.11 24.18
C PRO A 141 -3.73 18.90 23.46
N ASN A 142 -3.14 19.89 24.15
CA ASN A 142 -1.99 20.61 23.62
C ASN A 142 -0.79 19.66 23.58
N VAL A 143 -0.52 19.10 22.40
CA VAL A 143 0.62 18.22 22.16
C VAL A 143 1.81 19.10 21.79
N SER A 144 2.94 18.92 22.48
CA SER A 144 4.19 19.60 22.16
C SER A 144 4.49 19.53 20.65
N MET A 145 4.95 20.63 20.06
CA MET A 145 5.55 20.63 18.72
C MET A 145 6.64 19.55 18.70
N ASN A 146 6.47 18.50 17.87
CA ASN A 146 7.23 17.22 17.83
C ASN A 146 6.64 16.01 18.59
N GLY A 147 5.38 16.07 18.99
CA GLY A 147 4.69 14.91 19.57
C GLY A 147 4.64 13.69 18.63
N THR A 148 4.67 12.50 19.23
CA THR A 148 4.67 11.22 18.50
C THR A 148 3.49 11.08 17.54
N ILE A 149 2.32 11.61 17.90
CA ILE A 149 1.09 11.52 17.07
C ILE A 149 1.24 12.31 15.77
N ALA A 150 1.77 13.54 15.82
CA ALA A 150 1.99 14.35 14.63
C ALA A 150 2.96 13.67 13.65
N ARG A 151 4.04 13.08 14.17
CA ARG A 151 5.00 12.32 13.36
C ARG A 151 4.38 11.05 12.75
N LEU A 152 3.52 10.34 13.50
CA LEU A 152 2.81 9.17 12.98
C LEU A 152 1.80 9.56 11.89
N ALA A 153 1.04 10.65 12.09
CA ALA A 153 0.10 11.18 11.11
C ALA A 153 0.82 11.60 9.82
N ALA A 154 1.89 12.38 9.93
CA ALA A 154 2.71 12.77 8.80
C ALA A 154 3.30 11.56 8.06
N LYS A 155 3.84 10.58 8.80
CA LYS A 155 4.37 9.33 8.21
C LYS A 155 3.28 8.54 7.48
N ALA A 156 2.09 8.41 8.05
CA ALA A 156 0.97 7.71 7.43
C ALA A 156 0.58 8.38 6.11
N LEU A 157 0.44 9.71 6.11
CA LEU A 157 0.11 10.49 4.93
C LEU A 157 1.19 10.40 3.84
N ILE A 158 2.46 10.52 4.20
CA ILE A 158 3.58 10.39 3.25
C ILE A 158 3.59 8.99 2.61
N LEU A 159 3.40 7.93 3.42
CA LEU A 159 3.35 6.56 2.92
C LEU A 159 2.16 6.36 1.97
N GLU A 160 1.00 6.94 2.29
CA GLU A 160 -0.15 6.88 1.40
C GLU A 160 0.13 7.62 0.09
N LEU A 161 0.68 8.83 0.13
CA LEU A 161 1.07 9.60 -1.06
C LEU A 161 2.12 8.90 -1.93
N GLN A 162 3.05 8.16 -1.30
CA GLN A 162 4.03 7.36 -2.03
C GLN A 162 3.39 6.16 -2.74
N HIS A 163 2.36 5.56 -2.14
CA HIS A 163 1.65 4.41 -2.72
C HIS A 163 0.49 4.80 -3.64
N SER A 164 -0.05 6.02 -3.54
CA SER A 164 -1.14 6.54 -4.38
C SER A 164 -0.65 7.23 -5.66
N LYS A 165 0.65 7.52 -5.76
CA LYS A 165 1.28 7.92 -7.03
C LYS A 165 1.10 6.80 -8.07
N LEU A 166 0.12 7.06 -8.95
CA LEU A 166 -0.25 6.54 -10.27
C LEU A 166 0.56 5.34 -10.84
N PRO A 167 -0.10 4.42 -11.58
CA PRO A 167 0.60 3.47 -12.45
C PRO A 167 1.64 4.22 -13.26
N SER A 168 2.84 3.65 -13.37
CA SER A 168 3.95 4.16 -14.15
C SER A 168 3.42 4.82 -15.42
N SER A 169 3.67 6.12 -15.57
CA SER A 169 3.33 6.88 -16.77
C SER A 169 3.59 6.01 -17.99
N ILE A 170 2.58 5.93 -18.87
CA ILE A 170 2.70 5.43 -20.24
C ILE A 170 4.11 5.78 -20.72
N LYS A 171 4.89 4.76 -21.08
CA LYS A 171 6.22 4.91 -21.67
C LYS A 171 6.15 6.08 -22.65
N LYS A 172 6.82 7.19 -22.34
CA LYS A 172 7.30 8.06 -23.41
C LYS A 172 8.15 7.14 -24.28
N ASN A 173 7.76 7.00 -25.54
CA ASN A 173 8.60 6.40 -26.56
C ASN A 173 9.88 7.23 -26.63
N ASN A 174 10.86 6.91 -25.79
CA ASN A 174 12.24 7.30 -26.04
C ASN A 174 12.78 6.27 -27.04
N SER A 175 12.51 6.53 -28.31
CA SER A 175 13.35 6.03 -29.40
C SER A 175 14.76 6.53 -29.16
N GLY A 176 15.70 5.61 -28.94
CA GLY A 176 17.12 5.91 -28.84
C GLY A 176 17.81 5.14 -27.72
N SER A 177 17.91 3.82 -27.86
CA SER A 177 18.98 3.09 -27.18
C SER A 177 20.26 3.26 -28.00
N LEU A 178 21.35 3.65 -27.33
CA LEU A 178 22.71 3.79 -27.88
C LEU A 178 23.31 2.47 -28.42
N GLN A 179 22.53 1.38 -28.39
CA GLN A 179 22.90 0.08 -28.94
C GLN A 179 22.70 0.00 -30.47
N SER A 180 21.84 0.83 -31.06
CA SER A 180 21.60 0.83 -32.52
C SER A 180 22.64 1.58 -33.33
N GLN A 181 23.43 2.47 -32.70
CA GLN A 181 24.46 3.25 -33.38
C GLN A 181 25.77 2.48 -33.64
N PHE A 182 25.95 1.30 -33.05
CA PHE A 182 27.14 0.48 -33.28
C PHE A 182 27.01 -0.53 -34.44
N GLN A 183 25.86 -0.56 -35.12
CA GLN A 183 25.59 -1.51 -36.22
C GLN A 183 25.62 -0.88 -37.62
N GLU A 184 25.78 0.44 -37.74
CA GLU A 184 25.84 1.13 -39.05
C GLU A 184 27.26 1.38 -39.58
N ASP A 185 28.32 1.23 -38.78
CA ASP A 185 29.71 1.42 -39.25
C ASP A 185 30.39 0.12 -39.69
N LYS A 186 29.82 -0.55 -40.69
CA LYS A 186 30.56 -1.53 -41.50
C LYS A 186 30.67 -1.04 -42.95
N PRO A 187 31.86 -0.62 -43.42
CA PRO A 187 32.03 -0.21 -44.81
C PRO A 187 31.91 -1.42 -45.73
N SER A 188 31.06 -1.30 -46.74
CA SER A 188 30.89 -2.23 -47.85
C SER A 188 32.16 -2.28 -48.71
N ALA A 189 32.84 -3.42 -48.71
CA ALA A 189 33.86 -3.74 -49.71
C ALA A 189 33.38 -4.93 -50.54
N THR A 190 32.85 -4.65 -51.73
CA THR A 190 32.97 -5.57 -52.86
C THR A 190 34.30 -5.29 -53.55
N PRO A 191 35.01 -6.33 -54.00
CA PRO A 191 35.22 -6.40 -55.43
C PRO A 191 35.04 -7.80 -56.02
N SER A 192 34.62 -7.75 -57.27
CA SER A 192 34.60 -8.80 -58.28
C SER A 192 35.96 -9.45 -58.54
N ALA A 193 35.97 -10.77 -58.74
CA ALA A 193 36.75 -11.48 -59.76
C ALA A 193 36.28 -12.97 -59.77
N SER A 194 35.61 -13.46 -60.81
CA SER A 194 36.17 -14.09 -62.01
C SER A 194 36.61 -15.56 -61.82
N SER A 195 35.80 -16.43 -62.45
CA SER A 195 36.22 -17.56 -63.29
C SER A 195 36.63 -18.92 -62.68
N ILE A 196 35.81 -19.91 -63.09
CA ILE A 196 36.01 -21.38 -63.22
C ILE A 196 36.03 -22.19 -61.94
#